data_AF-A0A1A8CM03-F1
#
_entry.id   AF-A0A1A8CM03-F1
#
_cell.length_a   1.000
_cell.length_b   1.000
_cell.length_c   1.000
_cell.angle_alpha   90.00
_cell.angle_beta   90.00
_cell.angle_gamma   90.00
#
_symmetry.space_group_name_H-M   'P 1'
#
loop_
_entity.id
_entity.type
_entity.pdbx_description
1 polymer ?
#
loop_
_entity_poly.entity_id
_entity_poly.type
_entity_poly.pdbx_seq_one_letter_code
_entity_poly.pdbx_strand_id
1 'polypeptide(L)'
;LKRKCKNPEVLVMVQVLVETLQSSMNPKHLESTGPRVSALVRTASECRWSDAVVELQVWCRLAALCYKIADHSLVLCCTQKALQLEEAALKSLNTTPCLLFDPAAVNEMLSTAASLRGLSLVCESSGDPSIYREALKVLRSGVSFAEKAGNLDSCVTAAGHFWNSCLPLAKNPEERRQLKEPLEGILTALAHTTRHGNVSDKSYSLTFINKPTITSAYYQLLHLWS
;
A
#
# COMPACT_ATOMS: atom_id res chain seq x y z
N LEU A 1 -15.22 35.89 -1.57
CA LEU A 1 -14.63 35.51 -2.88
C LEU A 1 -14.96 34.04 -3.19
N LYS A 2 -16.13 33.76 -3.79
CA LYS A 2 -16.48 32.44 -4.34
C LYS A 2 -16.05 32.42 -5.81
N ARG A 3 -14.85 31.94 -6.12
CA ARG A 3 -14.52 31.52 -7.50
C ARG A 3 -15.31 30.25 -7.77
N LYS A 4 -16.45 30.35 -8.46
CA LYS A 4 -17.16 29.20 -9.03
C LYS A 4 -16.20 28.54 -10.02
N CYS A 5 -15.66 27.36 -9.69
CA CYS A 5 -14.97 26.54 -10.66
C CYS A 5 -15.98 26.15 -11.75
N LYS A 6 -15.77 26.62 -12.98
CA LYS A 6 -16.70 26.42 -14.10
C LYS A 6 -16.49 25.09 -14.83
N ASN A 7 -15.44 24.34 -14.49
CA ASN A 7 -15.13 23.06 -15.12
C ASN A 7 -15.75 21.91 -14.30
N PRO A 8 -16.74 21.18 -14.83
CA PRO A 8 -17.36 20.06 -14.14
C PRO A 8 -16.34 18.95 -13.80
N GLU A 9 -15.32 18.72 -14.63
CA GLU A 9 -14.28 17.72 -14.37
C GLU A 9 -13.46 18.07 -13.11
N VAL A 10 -13.09 19.34 -12.96
CA VAL A 10 -12.33 19.82 -11.79
C VAL A 10 -13.18 19.76 -10.52
N LEU A 11 -14.49 19.99 -10.63
CA LEU A 11 -15.41 19.86 -9.49
C LEU A 11 -15.48 18.42 -8.99
N VAL A 12 -15.55 17.46 -9.92
CA VAL A 12 -15.58 16.02 -9.61
C VAL A 12 -14.28 15.58 -8.96
N MET A 13 -13.13 16.02 -9.46
CA MET A 13 -11.83 15.74 -8.83
C MET A 13 -11.76 16.29 -7.41
N VAL A 14 -12.15 17.55 -7.21
CA VAL A 14 -12.18 18.20 -5.89
C VAL A 14 -13.12 17.44 -4.95
N GLN A 15 -14.26 16.96 -5.43
CA GLN A 15 -15.18 16.17 -4.62
C GLN A 15 -14.54 14.84 -4.18
N VAL A 16 -13.92 14.08 -5.09
CA VAL A 16 -13.21 12.84 -4.76
C VAL A 16 -12.08 13.10 -3.76
N LEU A 17 -11.30 14.15 -3.96
CA LEU A 17 -10.23 14.57 -3.04
C LEU A 17 -10.78 14.93 -1.65
N VAL A 18 -11.85 15.71 -1.58
CA VAL A 18 -12.46 16.12 -0.30
C VAL A 18 -13.07 14.93 0.43
N GLU A 19 -13.80 14.06 -0.26
CA GLU A 19 -14.43 12.89 0.36
C GLU A 19 -13.40 11.85 0.82
N THR A 20 -12.32 11.64 0.06
CA THR A 20 -11.20 10.79 0.50
C THR A 20 -10.45 11.38 1.70
N LEU A 21 -10.31 12.72 1.79
CA LEU A 21 -9.75 13.40 2.96
C LEU A 21 -10.66 13.34 4.20
N GLN A 22 -11.97 13.49 4.02
CA GLN A 22 -12.94 13.50 5.12
C GLN A 22 -13.12 12.10 5.74
N SER A 23 -13.12 11.07 4.90
CA SER A 23 -13.24 9.66 5.33
C SER A 23 -11.99 9.15 6.07
N SER A 24 -10.80 9.70 5.81
CA SER A 24 -9.61 9.38 6.62
C SER A 24 -9.67 9.95 8.05
N MET A 25 -10.43 11.04 8.26
CA MET A 25 -10.51 11.73 9.55
C MET A 25 -11.62 11.21 10.48
N ASN A 26 -12.63 10.51 9.96
CA ASN A 26 -13.79 10.07 10.75
C ASN A 26 -14.16 8.60 10.48
N PRO A 27 -13.60 7.62 11.24
CA PRO A 27 -13.88 6.20 11.07
C PRO A 27 -15.27 5.75 11.57
N LYS A 28 -16.04 6.62 12.24
CA LYS A 28 -17.30 6.26 12.93
C LYS A 28 -18.55 6.13 12.03
N HIS A 29 -18.43 6.30 10.71
CA HIS A 29 -19.57 6.29 9.77
C HIS A 29 -19.63 5.05 8.84
N LEU A 30 -19.03 3.93 9.25
CA LEU A 30 -18.71 2.80 8.38
C LEU A 30 -19.93 1.97 7.91
N GLU A 31 -21.08 2.03 8.59
CA GLU A 31 -22.23 1.16 8.29
C GLU A 31 -22.99 1.50 6.99
N SER A 32 -22.83 2.71 6.43
CA SER A 32 -23.43 3.11 5.13
C SER A 32 -22.38 3.36 4.02
N THR A 33 -21.17 2.86 4.19
CA THR A 33 -20.00 3.32 3.40
C THR A 33 -19.80 2.54 2.09
N GLY A 34 -20.27 1.29 1.98
CA GLY A 34 -20.06 0.44 0.80
C GLY A 34 -20.49 1.08 -0.53
N PRO A 35 -21.79 1.34 -0.76
CA PRO A 35 -22.26 1.94 -2.01
C PRO A 35 -21.64 3.31 -2.33
N ARG A 36 -21.25 4.08 -1.30
CA ARG A 36 -20.58 5.37 -1.48
C ARG A 36 -19.14 5.19 -1.97
N VAL A 37 -18.39 4.25 -1.40
CA VAL A 37 -17.02 3.95 -1.84
C VAL A 37 -17.02 3.41 -3.27
N SER A 38 -17.95 2.52 -3.62
CA SER A 38 -18.09 2.04 -5.00
C SER A 38 -18.39 3.19 -5.98
N ALA A 39 -19.27 4.13 -5.60
CA ALA A 39 -19.54 5.31 -6.40
C ALA A 39 -18.30 6.20 -6.58
N LEU A 40 -17.52 6.40 -5.50
CA LEU A 40 -16.26 7.15 -5.56
C LEU A 40 -15.22 6.49 -6.47
N VAL A 41 -15.06 5.17 -6.41
CA VAL A 41 -14.15 4.42 -7.29
C VAL A 41 -14.54 4.57 -8.76
N ARG A 42 -15.84 4.51 -9.06
CA ARG A 42 -16.36 4.73 -10.41
C ARG A 42 -16.08 6.16 -10.88
N THR A 43 -16.41 7.15 -10.06
CA THR A 43 -16.19 8.56 -10.37
C THR A 43 -14.70 8.88 -10.55
N ALA A 44 -13.82 8.33 -9.72
CA ALA A 44 -12.37 8.46 -9.88
C ALA A 44 -11.85 7.83 -11.18
N SER A 45 -12.48 6.74 -11.65
CA SER A 45 -12.14 6.08 -12.92
C SER A 45 -12.56 6.89 -14.15
N GLU A 46 -13.60 7.71 -14.02
CA GLU A 46 -14.11 8.60 -15.07
C GLU A 46 -13.31 9.92 -15.13
N CYS A 47 -12.48 10.22 -14.13
CA CYS A 47 -11.68 11.45 -14.06
C CYS A 47 -10.48 11.43 -15.03
N ARG A 48 -10.18 12.58 -15.63
CA ARG A 48 -8.97 12.81 -16.44
C ARG A 48 -7.90 13.49 -15.61
N TRP A 49 -7.17 12.71 -14.81
CA TRP A 49 -6.16 13.24 -13.89
C TRP A 49 -5.03 13.97 -14.64
N SER A 50 -4.71 15.17 -14.17
CA SER A 50 -3.63 15.98 -14.75
C SER A 50 -2.26 15.71 -14.11
N ASP A 51 -2.24 15.10 -12.93
CA ASP A 51 -1.04 14.82 -12.14
C ASP A 51 -1.10 13.36 -11.65
N ALA A 52 -0.09 12.58 -12.05
CA ALA A 52 -0.02 11.14 -11.76
C ALA A 52 0.21 10.84 -10.28
N VAL A 53 0.87 11.73 -9.52
CA VAL A 53 1.07 11.57 -8.07
C VAL A 53 -0.23 11.81 -7.32
N VAL A 54 -1.01 12.81 -7.74
CA VAL A 54 -2.35 13.05 -7.18
C VAL A 54 -3.27 11.88 -7.48
N GLU A 55 -3.26 11.37 -8.71
CA GLU A 55 -4.04 10.19 -9.09
C GLU A 55 -3.65 8.97 -8.24
N LEU A 56 -2.35 8.70 -8.10
CA LEU A 56 -1.82 7.63 -7.27
C LEU A 56 -2.33 7.74 -5.82
N GLN A 57 -2.24 8.94 -5.22
CA GLN A 57 -2.72 9.17 -3.86
C GLN A 57 -4.20 8.85 -3.70
N VAL A 58 -5.02 9.24 -4.67
CA VAL A 58 -6.47 8.95 -4.66
C VAL A 58 -6.71 7.46 -4.73
N TRP A 59 -6.05 6.73 -5.63
CA TRP A 59 -6.19 5.27 -5.71
C TRP A 59 -5.75 4.55 -4.44
N CYS A 60 -4.64 4.95 -3.83
CA CYS A 60 -4.19 4.37 -2.56
C CYS A 60 -5.18 4.61 -1.42
N ARG A 61 -5.80 5.79 -1.35
CA ARG A 61 -6.82 6.10 -0.34
C ARG A 61 -8.11 5.32 -0.55
N LEU A 62 -8.58 5.23 -1.80
CA LEU A 62 -9.73 4.41 -2.14
C LEU A 62 -9.48 2.94 -1.82
N ALA A 63 -8.30 2.40 -2.13
CA ALA A 63 -7.91 1.05 -1.74
C ALA A 63 -7.98 0.84 -0.22
N ALA A 64 -7.48 1.79 0.57
CA ALA A 64 -7.54 1.69 2.03
C ALA A 64 -8.98 1.75 2.57
N LEU A 65 -9.88 2.53 1.94
CA LEU A 65 -11.29 2.56 2.29
C LEU A 65 -11.99 1.24 1.94
N CYS A 66 -11.77 0.71 0.73
CA CYS A 66 -12.29 -0.59 0.30
C CYS A 66 -11.83 -1.72 1.23
N TYR A 67 -10.56 -1.68 1.65
CA TYR A 67 -10.02 -2.70 2.56
C TYR A 67 -10.69 -2.65 3.93
N LYS A 68 -10.99 -1.46 4.46
CA LYS A 68 -11.70 -1.29 5.74
C LYS A 68 -13.12 -1.86 5.73
N ILE A 69 -13.80 -1.82 4.57
CA ILE A 69 -15.14 -2.39 4.40
C ILE A 69 -15.11 -3.83 3.87
N ALA A 70 -13.93 -4.46 3.81
CA ALA A 70 -13.71 -5.81 3.31
C ALA A 70 -14.19 -6.07 1.85
N ASP A 71 -14.23 -5.04 1.00
CA ASP A 71 -14.51 -5.19 -0.42
C ASP A 71 -13.22 -5.46 -1.20
N HIS A 72 -12.77 -6.72 -1.17
CA HIS A 72 -11.50 -7.13 -1.76
C HIS A 72 -11.46 -6.95 -3.28
N SER A 73 -12.60 -7.10 -3.98
CA SER A 73 -12.69 -6.84 -5.42
C SER A 73 -12.33 -5.38 -5.75
N LEU A 74 -12.89 -4.42 -5.00
CA LEU A 74 -12.56 -3.01 -5.19
C LEU A 74 -11.14 -2.67 -4.72
N VAL A 75 -10.61 -3.33 -3.69
CA VAL A 75 -9.18 -3.18 -3.30
C VAL A 75 -8.28 -3.59 -4.47
N LEU A 76 -8.53 -4.75 -5.09
CA LEU A 76 -7.74 -5.22 -6.22
C LEU A 76 -7.82 -4.27 -7.41
N CYS A 77 -9.00 -3.70 -7.71
CA CYS A 77 -9.17 -2.70 -8.77
C CYS A 77 -8.35 -1.42 -8.47
N CYS A 78 -8.52 -0.83 -7.28
CA CYS A 78 -7.84 0.41 -6.91
C CYS A 78 -6.33 0.25 -6.86
N THR A 79 -5.84 -0.82 -6.23
CA THR A 79 -4.41 -1.09 -6.12
C THR A 79 -3.76 -1.40 -7.46
N GLN A 80 -4.47 -2.03 -8.39
CA GLN A 80 -3.96 -2.24 -9.76
C GLN A 80 -3.72 -0.90 -10.46
N LYS A 81 -4.70 0.01 -10.39
CA LYS A 81 -4.58 1.36 -10.97
C LYS A 81 -3.46 2.16 -10.31
N ALA A 82 -3.34 2.09 -8.98
CA ALA A 82 -2.24 2.71 -8.24
C ALA A 82 -0.87 2.22 -8.72
N LEU A 83 -0.65 0.90 -8.78
CA LEU A 83 0.64 0.34 -9.16
C LEU A 83 1.01 0.65 -10.63
N GLN A 84 0.03 0.75 -11.53
CA GLN A 84 0.26 1.15 -12.93
C GLN A 84 0.77 2.59 -13.08
N LEU A 85 0.62 3.43 -12.05
CA LEU A 85 1.06 4.83 -12.06
C LEU A 85 2.50 5.02 -11.58
N GLU A 86 3.22 3.97 -11.12
CA GLU A 86 4.59 4.09 -10.57
C GLU A 86 5.50 4.94 -11.46
N GLU A 87 5.64 4.58 -12.74
CA GLU A 87 6.57 5.25 -13.64
C GLU A 87 6.13 6.69 -13.95
N ALA A 88 4.83 6.91 -14.17
CA ALA A 88 4.28 8.23 -14.46
C ALA A 88 4.42 9.18 -13.25
N ALA A 89 4.16 8.69 -12.04
CA ALA A 89 4.31 9.43 -10.80
C ALA A 89 5.77 9.86 -10.58
N LEU A 90 6.72 8.93 -10.70
CA LEU A 90 8.15 9.24 -10.55
C LEU A 90 8.65 10.21 -11.62
N LYS A 91 8.21 10.10 -12.88
CA LYS A 91 8.55 11.05 -13.96
C LYS A 91 8.00 12.46 -13.70
N SER A 92 6.78 12.55 -13.18
CA SER A 92 6.14 13.84 -12.92
C SER A 92 6.91 14.68 -11.89
N LEU A 93 7.49 14.05 -10.87
CA LEU A 93 8.33 14.71 -9.85
C LEU A 93 9.58 15.40 -10.44
N ASN A 94 10.13 14.84 -11.53
CA ASN A 94 11.31 15.40 -12.21
C ASN A 94 10.97 16.56 -13.14
N THR A 95 9.73 16.60 -13.65
CA THR A 95 9.31 17.55 -14.71
C THR A 95 8.65 18.78 -14.12
N THR A 96 7.99 18.64 -12.97
CA THR A 96 7.31 19.73 -12.29
C THR A 96 7.58 19.56 -10.81
N PRO A 97 8.46 20.37 -10.19
CA PRO A 97 8.75 20.29 -8.76
C PRO A 97 7.49 20.67 -7.97
N CYS A 98 6.61 19.70 -7.74
CA CYS A 98 5.48 19.84 -6.87
C CYS A 98 6.02 19.63 -5.45
N LEU A 99 6.23 20.70 -4.69
CA LEU A 99 6.84 20.72 -3.34
C LEU A 99 6.14 19.83 -2.28
N LEU A 100 5.04 19.16 -2.63
CA LEU A 100 4.21 18.40 -1.71
C LEU A 100 4.60 16.92 -1.62
N PHE A 101 5.24 16.36 -2.65
CA PHE A 101 5.60 14.94 -2.70
C PHE A 101 7.02 14.77 -3.20
N ASP A 102 7.77 13.90 -2.54
CA ASP A 102 9.09 13.48 -2.97
C ASP A 102 9.05 12.01 -3.45
N PRO A 103 10.15 11.49 -4.03
CA PRO A 103 10.19 10.10 -4.47
C PRO A 103 9.98 9.09 -3.33
N ALA A 104 10.30 9.44 -2.08
CA ALA A 104 10.07 8.56 -0.93
C ALA A 104 8.58 8.39 -0.67
N ALA A 105 7.81 9.48 -0.63
CA ALA A 105 6.36 9.46 -0.45
C ALA A 105 5.63 8.63 -1.54
N VAL A 106 6.08 8.72 -2.80
CA VAL A 106 5.54 7.88 -3.88
C VAL A 106 5.78 6.40 -3.61
N ASN A 107 7.00 6.03 -3.19
CA ASN A 107 7.34 4.66 -2.87
C ASN A 107 6.59 4.15 -1.61
N GLU A 108 6.33 4.99 -0.61
CA GLU A 108 5.48 4.62 0.54
C GLU A 108 4.04 4.31 0.11
N MET A 109 3.47 5.11 -0.79
CA MET A 109 2.15 4.87 -1.36
C MET A 109 2.10 3.56 -2.14
N LEU A 110 3.12 3.27 -2.96
CA LEU A 110 3.24 2.01 -3.71
C LEU A 110 3.44 0.81 -2.80
N SER A 111 4.22 0.94 -1.73
CA SER A 111 4.41 -0.10 -0.71
C SER A 111 3.08 -0.47 -0.03
N THR A 112 2.31 0.55 0.34
CA THR A 112 0.98 0.36 0.93
C THR A 112 0.02 -0.31 -0.07
N ALA A 113 -0.02 0.17 -1.32
CA ALA A 113 -0.87 -0.40 -2.36
C ALA A 113 -0.54 -1.87 -2.65
N ALA A 114 0.74 -2.21 -2.78
CA ALA A 114 1.20 -3.58 -2.96
C ALA A 114 0.82 -4.46 -1.76
N SER A 115 0.99 -3.97 -0.54
CA SER A 115 0.60 -4.70 0.67
C SER A 115 -0.90 -5.01 0.70
N LEU A 116 -1.76 -4.01 0.47
CA LEU A 116 -3.22 -4.19 0.42
C LEU A 116 -3.67 -5.13 -0.70
N ARG A 117 -3.02 -5.03 -1.87
CA ARG A 117 -3.28 -5.92 -3.00
C ARG A 117 -2.94 -7.36 -2.66
N GLY A 118 -1.74 -7.60 -2.14
CA GLY A 118 -1.27 -8.92 -1.76
C GLY A 118 -2.16 -9.56 -0.71
N LEU A 119 -2.52 -8.81 0.35
CA LEU A 119 -3.45 -9.30 1.37
C LEU A 119 -4.83 -9.66 0.80
N SER A 120 -5.36 -8.84 -0.12
CA SER A 120 -6.65 -9.13 -0.76
C SER A 120 -6.57 -10.33 -1.70
N LEU A 121 -5.47 -10.52 -2.42
CA LEU A 121 -5.25 -11.72 -3.24
C LEU A 121 -5.14 -12.99 -2.37
N VAL A 122 -4.52 -12.91 -1.19
CA VAL A 122 -4.51 -14.02 -0.23
C VAL A 122 -5.93 -14.38 0.18
N CYS A 123 -6.76 -13.40 0.54
CA CYS A 123 -8.16 -13.62 0.89
C CYS A 123 -8.96 -14.26 -0.27
N GLU A 124 -8.81 -13.73 -1.49
CA GLU A 124 -9.55 -14.19 -2.67
C GLU A 124 -9.02 -15.52 -3.25
N SER A 125 -7.81 -15.94 -2.88
CA SER A 125 -7.17 -17.15 -3.45
C SER A 125 -8.02 -18.41 -3.31
N SER A 126 -8.87 -18.51 -2.28
CA SER A 126 -9.83 -19.61 -2.11
C SER A 126 -9.19 -21.02 -2.20
N GLY A 127 -7.90 -21.13 -1.86
CA GLY A 127 -7.13 -22.38 -1.98
C GLY A 127 -6.43 -22.60 -3.32
N ASP A 128 -6.54 -21.69 -4.29
CA ASP A 128 -5.77 -21.68 -5.53
C ASP A 128 -4.29 -21.36 -5.25
N PRO A 129 -3.37 -22.32 -5.44
CA PRO A 129 -1.95 -22.10 -5.15
C PRO A 129 -1.29 -21.07 -6.07
N SER A 130 -1.81 -20.88 -7.28
CA SER A 130 -1.25 -19.93 -8.25
C SER A 130 -1.55 -18.49 -7.85
N ILE A 131 -2.80 -18.20 -7.48
CA ILE A 131 -3.23 -16.89 -6.98
C ILE A 131 -2.49 -16.58 -5.67
N TYR A 132 -2.36 -17.57 -4.80
CA TYR A 132 -1.64 -17.42 -3.53
C TYR A 132 -0.15 -17.10 -3.73
N ARG A 133 0.53 -17.80 -4.63
CA ARG A 133 1.93 -17.50 -4.99
C ARG A 133 2.08 -16.12 -5.57
N GLU A 134 1.15 -15.69 -6.41
CA GLU A 134 1.14 -14.34 -6.96
C GLU A 134 0.94 -13.30 -5.85
N ALA A 135 0.06 -13.56 -4.89
CA ALA A 135 -0.14 -12.72 -3.72
C ALA A 135 1.16 -12.51 -2.93
N LEU A 136 1.94 -13.57 -2.72
CA LEU A 136 3.25 -13.48 -2.04
C LEU A 136 4.27 -12.65 -2.82
N LYS A 137 4.31 -12.75 -4.15
CA LYS A 137 5.19 -11.90 -4.97
C LYS A 137 4.80 -10.42 -4.84
N VAL A 138 3.50 -10.14 -4.83
CA VAL A 138 2.98 -8.77 -4.66
C VAL A 138 3.28 -8.25 -3.25
N LEU A 139 3.19 -9.07 -2.21
CA LEU A 139 3.61 -8.68 -0.85
C LEU A 139 5.11 -8.35 -0.81
N ARG A 140 5.95 -9.16 -1.49
CA ARG A 140 7.39 -8.92 -1.59
C ARG A 140 7.71 -7.61 -2.31
N SER A 141 6.98 -7.25 -3.38
CA SER A 141 7.20 -5.95 -4.04
C SER A 141 6.88 -4.78 -3.12
N GLY A 142 5.92 -4.94 -2.19
CA GLY A 142 5.65 -3.97 -1.12
C GLY A 142 6.88 -3.66 -0.26
N VAL A 143 7.70 -4.67 0.06
CA VAL A 143 8.97 -4.48 0.78
C VAL A 143 9.99 -3.72 -0.07
N SER A 144 10.11 -4.06 -1.36
CA SER A 144 11.02 -3.35 -2.26
C SER A 144 10.65 -1.87 -2.41
N PHE A 145 9.37 -1.53 -2.47
CA PHE A 145 8.93 -0.13 -2.46
C PHE A 145 9.25 0.56 -1.15
N ALA A 146 9.00 -0.06 0.00
CA ALA A 146 9.35 0.53 1.29
C ALA A 146 10.87 0.76 1.43
N GLU A 147 11.68 -0.15 0.88
CA GLU A 147 13.13 0.00 0.85
C GLU A 147 13.55 1.20 -0.01
N LYS A 148 12.98 1.35 -1.21
CA LYS A 148 13.20 2.51 -2.08
C LYS A 148 12.78 3.83 -1.40
N ALA A 149 11.74 3.79 -0.55
CA ALA A 149 11.34 4.94 0.25
C ALA A 149 12.31 5.26 1.39
N GLY A 150 13.19 4.34 1.77
CA GLY A 150 14.05 4.48 2.94
C GLY A 150 13.29 4.48 4.27
N ASN A 151 12.03 4.02 4.29
CA ASN A 151 11.18 4.04 5.47
C ASN A 151 11.16 2.67 6.16
N LEU A 152 11.85 2.59 7.31
CA LEU A 152 11.98 1.35 8.08
C LEU A 152 10.63 0.84 8.61
N ASP A 153 9.76 1.73 9.11
CA ASP A 153 8.44 1.35 9.63
C ASP A 153 7.59 0.69 8.52
N SER A 154 7.64 1.24 7.31
CA SER A 154 6.99 0.67 6.12
C SER A 154 7.59 -0.68 5.73
N CYS A 155 8.92 -0.81 5.74
CA CYS A 155 9.62 -2.07 5.44
C CYS A 155 9.21 -3.18 6.41
N VAL A 156 9.23 -2.89 7.71
CA VAL A 156 8.86 -3.84 8.76
C VAL A 156 7.39 -4.25 8.62
N THR A 157 6.51 -3.30 8.33
CA THR A 157 5.07 -3.56 8.14
C THR A 157 4.83 -4.48 6.93
N ALA A 158 5.40 -4.15 5.76
CA ALA A 158 5.28 -4.96 4.55
C ALA A 158 5.89 -6.37 4.74
N ALA A 159 7.05 -6.45 5.39
CA ALA A 159 7.69 -7.72 5.73
C ALA A 159 6.81 -8.58 6.65
N GLY A 160 6.16 -7.96 7.63
CA GLY A 160 5.19 -8.62 8.52
C GLY A 160 4.00 -9.20 7.75
N HIS A 161 3.45 -8.46 6.78
CA HIS A 161 2.38 -8.96 5.92
C HIS A 161 2.81 -10.17 5.09
N PHE A 162 4.00 -10.12 4.49
CA PHE A 162 4.58 -11.25 3.76
C PHE A 162 4.75 -12.46 4.67
N TRP A 163 5.36 -12.29 5.84
CA TRP A 163 5.63 -13.37 6.78
C TRP A 163 4.35 -14.04 7.28
N ASN A 164 3.36 -13.24 7.69
CA ASN A 164 2.07 -13.76 8.14
C ASN A 164 1.35 -14.54 7.04
N SER A 165 1.52 -14.11 5.79
CA SER A 165 1.01 -14.80 4.61
C SER A 165 1.82 -16.04 4.24
N CYS A 166 2.97 -16.32 4.86
CA CYS A 166 3.73 -17.56 4.64
C CYS A 166 3.35 -18.67 5.61
N LEU A 167 2.66 -18.35 6.71
CA LEU A 167 2.36 -19.31 7.78
C LEU A 167 1.64 -20.58 7.30
N PRO A 168 0.65 -20.52 6.37
CA PRO A 168 0.01 -21.72 5.83
C PRO A 168 0.98 -22.66 5.12
N LEU A 169 1.99 -22.12 4.42
CA LEU A 169 2.98 -22.87 3.63
C LEU A 169 4.08 -23.50 4.50
N ALA A 170 4.31 -22.98 5.71
CA ALA A 170 5.37 -23.46 6.58
C ALA A 170 5.22 -24.94 6.96
N LYS A 171 4.01 -25.50 6.85
CA LYS A 171 3.71 -26.91 7.14
C LYS A 171 4.25 -27.88 6.09
N ASN A 172 4.46 -27.43 4.85
CA ASN A 172 4.98 -28.25 3.76
C ASN A 172 6.49 -27.99 3.59
N PRO A 173 7.36 -29.01 3.72
CA PRO A 173 8.82 -28.83 3.58
C PRO A 173 9.26 -28.25 2.24
N GLU A 174 8.58 -28.61 1.14
CA GLU A 174 8.94 -28.12 -0.19
C GLU A 174 8.56 -26.66 -0.37
N GLU A 175 7.37 -26.27 0.09
CA GLU A 175 6.95 -24.86 0.06
C GLU A 175 7.82 -24.01 0.98
N ARG A 176 8.17 -24.51 2.17
CA ARG A 176 9.11 -23.85 3.08
C ARG A 176 10.46 -23.58 2.42
N ARG A 177 10.99 -24.54 1.65
CA ARG A 177 12.25 -24.36 0.91
C ARG A 177 12.15 -23.21 -0.09
N GLN A 178 11.02 -23.09 -0.78
CA GLN A 178 10.77 -22.05 -1.77
C GLN A 178 10.63 -20.65 -1.15
N LEU A 179 10.35 -20.55 0.16
CA LEU A 179 10.29 -19.28 0.88
C LEU A 179 11.67 -18.71 1.24
N LYS A 180 12.73 -19.52 1.19
CA LYS A 180 14.07 -19.11 1.64
C LYS A 180 14.58 -17.87 0.91
N GLU A 181 14.60 -17.89 -0.42
CA GLU A 181 15.11 -16.78 -1.23
C GLU A 181 14.28 -15.48 -1.04
N PRO A 182 12.93 -15.50 -1.09
CA PRO A 182 12.14 -14.34 -0.74
C PRO A 182 12.45 -13.75 0.65
N LEU A 183 12.62 -14.60 1.66
CA LEU A 183 12.91 -14.18 3.04
C LEU A 183 14.30 -13.55 3.17
N GLU A 184 15.32 -14.12 2.54
CA GLU A 184 16.67 -13.55 2.50
C GLU A 184 16.67 -12.17 1.83
N GLY A 185 15.89 -12.01 0.75
CA GLY A 185 15.70 -10.72 0.10
C GLY A 185 15.06 -9.67 1.02
N ILE A 186 14.02 -10.05 1.78
CA ILE A 186 13.35 -9.16 2.73
C ILE A 186 14.30 -8.76 3.88
N LEU A 187 15.06 -9.71 4.42
CA LEU A 187 16.05 -9.44 5.47
C LEU A 187 17.15 -8.49 4.98
N THR A 188 17.58 -8.64 3.73
CA THR A 188 18.56 -7.74 3.10
C THR A 188 18.00 -6.33 2.97
N ALA A 189 16.76 -6.18 2.50
CA ALA A 189 16.09 -4.89 2.40
C ALA A 189 15.96 -4.20 3.77
N LEU A 190 15.54 -4.94 4.81
CA LEU A 190 15.47 -4.43 6.19
C LEU A 190 16.83 -3.95 6.71
N ALA A 191 17.88 -4.73 6.48
CA ALA A 191 19.24 -4.37 6.88
C ALA A 191 19.74 -3.10 6.15
N HIS A 192 19.43 -2.98 4.85
CA HIS A 192 19.78 -1.81 4.05
C HIS A 192 19.06 -0.55 4.54
N THR A 193 17.74 -0.63 4.75
CA THR A 193 16.94 0.51 5.27
C THR A 193 17.40 0.94 6.67
N THR A 194 17.74 -0.01 7.55
CA THR A 194 18.23 0.29 8.92
C THR A 194 19.56 1.06 8.89
N ARG A 195 20.47 0.70 7.98
CA ARG A 195 21.76 1.40 7.82
C ARG A 195 21.57 2.84 7.32
N HIS A 196 20.59 3.07 6.45
CA HIS A 196 20.25 4.40 5.97
C HIS A 196 19.57 5.26 7.06
N GLY A 197 18.70 4.69 7.88
CA GLY A 197 18.01 5.41 8.98
C GLY A 197 18.96 5.95 10.07
N ASN A 198 20.05 5.25 10.35
CA ASN A 198 21.07 5.71 11.31
C ASN A 198 21.86 6.96 10.84
N VAL A 199 21.73 7.35 9.57
CA VAL A 199 22.38 8.54 9.00
C VAL A 199 21.42 9.75 8.96
N SER A 200 20.11 9.54 9.06
CA SER A 200 19.09 10.55 8.75
C SER A 200 18.14 10.94 9.90
N ASP A 201 18.37 10.49 11.14
CA ASP A 201 17.44 10.75 12.25
C ASP A 201 17.39 12.23 12.70
N LYS A 202 16.54 13.01 12.01
CA LYS A 202 15.85 14.20 12.53
C LYS A 202 14.48 14.39 11.84
N SER A 203 13.42 13.87 12.49
CA SER A 203 12.02 14.38 12.48
C SER A 203 11.22 14.31 11.14
N TYR A 204 9.95 13.88 11.02
CA TYR A 204 8.78 13.93 11.89
C TYR A 204 7.85 12.71 11.67
N SER A 205 7.12 12.31 12.71
CA SER A 205 6.08 11.27 12.68
C SER A 205 4.81 11.71 11.95
N LEU A 206 4.27 10.80 11.12
CA LEU A 206 2.83 10.70 10.87
C LEU A 206 2.41 9.23 11.04
N THR A 207 1.85 8.95 12.21
CA THR A 207 1.19 7.69 12.57
C THR A 207 -0.08 7.50 11.76
N PHE A 208 -0.23 6.39 11.03
CA PHE A 208 -1.53 5.73 10.85
C PHE A 208 -1.39 4.22 10.55
N ILE A 209 -2.23 3.45 11.25
CA ILE A 209 -2.53 2.01 11.14
C ILE A 209 -1.59 1.07 11.92
N ASN A 210 -2.14 0.54 13.03
CA ASN A 210 -1.69 -0.55 13.90
C ASN A 210 -0.31 -1.15 13.61
N LYS A 211 0.69 -0.74 14.41
CA LYS A 211 2.03 -1.32 14.44
C LYS A 211 1.97 -2.74 15.05
N PRO A 212 2.30 -3.82 14.33
CA PRO A 212 2.72 -5.05 15.00
C PRO A 212 4.09 -4.79 15.64
N THR A 213 4.17 -4.96 16.96
CA THR A 213 5.39 -4.73 17.74
C THR A 213 6.50 -5.68 17.24
N ILE A 214 7.65 -5.09 16.87
CA ILE A 214 8.87 -5.73 16.32
C ILE A 214 9.29 -7.00 17.08
N THR A 215 8.99 -7.08 18.38
CA THR A 215 9.30 -8.23 19.23
C THR A 215 8.53 -9.50 18.86
N SER A 216 7.28 -9.43 18.41
CA SER A 216 6.48 -10.63 18.14
C SER A 216 7.00 -11.43 16.93
N ALA A 217 7.45 -10.73 15.88
CA ALA A 217 7.96 -11.37 14.67
C ALA A 217 9.32 -12.06 14.92
N TYR A 218 10.20 -11.45 15.72
CA TYR A 218 11.51 -11.99 16.06
C TYR A 218 11.43 -13.23 16.97
N TYR A 219 10.49 -13.28 17.92
CA TYR A 219 10.29 -14.47 18.75
C TYR A 219 9.60 -15.61 17.99
N GLN A 220 8.73 -15.32 17.02
CA GLN A 220 8.16 -16.33 16.13
C GLN A 220 9.20 -16.90 15.15
N LEU A 221 10.19 -16.10 14.74
CA LEU A 221 11.31 -16.52 13.89
C LEU A 221 12.17 -17.62 14.53
N LEU A 222 12.42 -17.57 15.84
CA LEU A 222 13.23 -18.56 16.55
C LEU A 222 12.48 -19.88 16.82
N HIS A 223 11.18 -19.83 17.08
CA HIS A 223 10.39 -21.02 17.42
C HIS A 223 9.92 -21.84 16.21
N LEU A 224 9.85 -21.26 15.01
CA LEU A 224 9.43 -21.96 13.79
C LEU A 224 10.59 -22.59 13.00
N TRP A 225 11.83 -22.33 13.39
CA TRP A 225 13.06 -22.81 12.73
C TRP A 225 13.98 -23.65 13.62
N SER A 226 13.56 -23.97 14.86
CA SER A 226 14.09 -25.08 15.68
C SER A 226 13.20 -26.30 15.54
#